data_AF-A0A385ESC0-F1
#
_entry.id   AF-A0A385ESC0-F1
#
_cell.length_a   1.000
_cell.length_b   1.000
_cell.length_c   1.000
_cell.angle_alpha   90.00
_cell.angle_beta   90.00
_cell.angle_gamma   90.00
#
_symmetry.space_group_name_H-M   'P 1'
#
loop_
_entity.id
_entity.type
_entity.pdbx_description
1 polymer ?
#
loop_
_entity_poly.entity_id
_entity_poly.type
_entity_poly.pdbx_seq_one_letter_code
_entity_poly.pdbx_strand_id
1 'polypeptide(L)'
;MKPMFSGHETFPLRQLWLKKAYHQVFKFYEADSDYAPKTVFSAPDAIERFGVGKNMVAAIKHWALACDVIREHTDKNGFEIGEIGYLLFDEKSGVDQYLESEATLWLLHWLLAGRARRTATIYSIYNFIQNQTFTELEVKKLISDLALSNQKGRSDVTLSTDITTSMKCYFSSHDTEDNIEPLLAGIGLLSEISKGQYRFNRGNQYSLPDQVFAFALLDFWEQWELITNTSQKTLSFNLIAHDYGSPGRVFKLDESAVGDRLSRISEITNNYLQWTDSSGIRQVSRIGTETWGSVKMRILRGAYE
;
A
#
# COMPACT_ATOMS: atom_id res chain seq x y z
N MET A 1 -0.39 2.77 -15.48
CA MET A 1 0.22 3.93 -14.77
C MET A 1 1.71 3.94 -15.07
N LYS A 2 2.36 5.12 -15.20
CA LYS A 2 3.82 5.18 -15.41
C LYS A 2 4.54 4.84 -14.09
N PRO A 3 5.48 3.88 -14.06
CA PRO A 3 6.17 3.52 -12.83
C PRO A 3 7.02 4.69 -12.31
N MET A 4 7.02 4.87 -10.98
CA MET A 4 7.79 5.91 -10.29
C MET A 4 8.71 5.23 -9.26
N PHE A 5 9.96 5.68 -9.27
CA PHE A 5 11.10 5.10 -8.53
C PHE A 5 11.80 6.18 -7.69
N SER A 6 11.06 7.19 -7.22
CA SER A 6 11.60 8.35 -6.50
C SER A 6 10.49 9.24 -5.93
N GLY A 7 10.88 10.20 -5.09
CA GLY A 7 10.00 11.28 -4.58
C GLY A 7 9.88 11.26 -3.06
N HIS A 8 10.31 10.18 -2.42
CA HIS A 8 10.46 10.03 -0.98
C HIS A 8 11.72 10.72 -0.41
N GLU A 9 12.56 11.36 -1.26
CA GLU A 9 13.78 12.09 -0.84
C GLU A 9 14.67 11.30 0.14
N THR A 10 14.84 9.99 -0.10
CA THR A 10 15.58 9.03 0.76
C THR A 10 15.01 8.77 2.16
N PHE A 11 13.81 9.26 2.46
CA PHE A 11 13.14 9.03 3.73
C PHE A 11 12.09 7.89 3.65
N PRO A 12 12.19 6.86 4.50
CA PRO A 12 11.12 5.88 4.65
C PRO A 12 9.86 6.54 5.24
N LEU A 13 8.71 5.90 5.05
CA LEU A 13 7.45 6.36 5.65
C LEU A 13 7.53 6.28 7.18
N ARG A 14 7.25 7.40 7.85
CA ARG A 14 7.27 7.52 9.31
C ARG A 14 5.88 7.74 9.88
N GLN A 15 5.71 7.43 11.16
CA GLN A 15 4.49 7.73 11.90
C GLN A 15 4.15 9.23 11.83
N LEU A 16 2.86 9.55 11.87
CA LEU A 16 2.29 10.91 11.77
C LEU A 16 2.47 11.65 10.43
N TRP A 17 3.33 11.20 9.52
CA TRP A 17 3.57 11.90 8.25
C TRP A 17 2.30 12.01 7.40
N LEU A 18 1.55 10.92 7.29
CA LEU A 18 0.27 10.90 6.58
C LEU A 18 -0.76 11.83 7.23
N LYS A 19 -0.84 11.84 8.58
CA LYS A 19 -1.70 12.76 9.34
C LYS A 19 -1.35 14.23 9.05
N LYS A 20 -0.06 14.57 9.03
CA LYS A 20 0.41 15.93 8.69
C LYS A 20 -0.04 16.34 7.29
N ALA A 21 0.09 15.45 6.30
CA ALA A 21 -0.37 15.72 4.94
C ALA A 21 -1.89 15.95 4.89
N TYR A 22 -2.66 15.07 5.51
CA TYR A 22 -4.11 15.18 5.59
C TYR A 22 -4.52 16.51 6.23
N HIS A 23 -4.03 16.84 7.43
CA HIS A 23 -4.39 18.09 8.13
C HIS A 23 -4.07 19.34 7.30
N GLN A 24 -2.92 19.38 6.62
CA GLN A 24 -2.53 20.56 5.84
C GLN A 24 -3.39 20.76 4.58
N VAL A 25 -3.88 19.67 3.98
CA VAL A 25 -4.83 19.75 2.86
C VAL A 25 -6.25 20.04 3.38
N PHE A 26 -6.67 19.42 4.48
CA PHE A 26 -8.00 19.57 5.06
C PHE A 26 -8.33 21.01 5.48
N LYS A 27 -7.35 21.78 5.97
CA LYS A 27 -7.53 23.21 6.31
C LYS A 27 -8.09 24.09 5.19
N PHE A 28 -7.90 23.71 3.93
CA PHE A 28 -8.48 24.44 2.80
C PHE A 28 -9.98 24.18 2.66
N TYR A 29 -10.44 22.97 3.02
CA TYR A 29 -11.86 22.63 3.07
C TYR A 29 -12.58 23.34 4.21
N GLU A 30 -11.93 23.51 5.36
CA GLU A 30 -12.46 24.33 6.47
C GLU A 30 -12.61 25.81 6.08
N ALA A 31 -11.87 26.27 5.08
CA ALA A 31 -11.95 27.62 4.53
C ALA A 31 -12.85 27.71 3.29
N ASP A 32 -13.80 26.78 3.13
CA ASP A 32 -14.76 26.69 2.02
C ASP A 32 -14.10 26.55 0.62
N SER A 33 -12.89 26.01 0.54
CA SER A 33 -12.25 25.61 -0.73
C SER A 33 -12.46 24.12 -0.99
N ASP A 34 -12.74 23.76 -2.23
CA ASP A 34 -12.88 22.36 -2.67
C ASP A 34 -11.53 21.67 -2.94
N TYR A 35 -10.42 22.40 -2.86
CA TYR A 35 -9.06 21.88 -3.07
C TYR A 35 -7.98 22.67 -2.33
N ALA A 36 -6.82 22.04 -2.11
CA ALA A 36 -5.62 22.69 -1.62
C ALA A 36 -4.66 23.02 -2.78
N PRO A 37 -4.10 24.23 -2.88
CA PRO A 37 -3.16 24.59 -3.94
C PRO A 37 -1.81 23.86 -3.76
N LYS A 38 -1.03 23.71 -4.86
CA LYS A 38 0.30 23.07 -4.79
C LYS A 38 1.25 23.73 -3.77
N THR A 39 1.06 25.02 -3.51
CA THR A 39 1.82 25.81 -2.54
C THR A 39 1.74 25.25 -1.12
N VAL A 40 0.72 24.45 -0.78
CA VAL A 40 0.64 23.80 0.53
C VAL A 40 1.89 22.97 0.86
N PHE A 41 2.57 22.40 -0.13
CA PHE A 41 3.83 21.64 0.07
C PHE A 41 5.09 22.36 -0.45
N SER A 42 4.98 23.54 -1.08
CA SER A 42 6.12 24.18 -1.76
C SER A 42 6.37 25.63 -1.33
N ALA A 43 5.44 26.27 -0.63
CA ALA A 43 5.63 27.63 -0.14
C ALA A 43 6.74 27.68 0.93
N PRO A 44 7.41 28.83 1.11
CA PRO A 44 8.49 28.98 2.08
C PRO A 44 8.09 28.63 3.52
N ASP A 45 6.84 28.87 3.88
CA ASP A 45 6.25 28.58 5.20
C ASP A 45 5.93 27.09 5.42
N ALA A 46 6.08 26.23 4.41
CA ALA A 46 5.75 24.81 4.53
C ALA A 46 6.63 24.09 5.58
N ILE A 47 7.88 24.52 5.75
CA ILE A 47 8.78 23.98 6.77
C ILE A 47 8.20 24.20 8.17
N GLU A 48 7.70 25.41 8.43
CA GLU A 48 7.07 25.78 9.70
C GLU A 48 5.75 25.03 9.89
N ARG A 49 4.87 25.04 8.88
CA ARG A 49 3.55 24.38 8.96
C ARG A 49 3.63 22.87 9.20
N PHE A 50 4.59 22.18 8.58
CA PHE A 50 4.78 20.74 8.77
C PHE A 50 5.71 20.41 9.95
N GLY A 51 6.47 21.38 10.45
CA GLY A 51 7.46 21.20 11.50
C GLY A 51 8.56 20.21 11.12
N VAL A 52 8.99 20.19 9.86
CA VAL A 52 10.05 19.30 9.33
C VAL A 52 10.84 19.99 8.22
N GLY A 53 12.03 19.48 7.90
CA GLY A 53 12.85 20.02 6.81
C GLY A 53 12.21 19.88 5.42
N LYS A 54 12.65 20.71 4.46
CA LYS A 54 12.11 20.78 3.08
C LYS A 54 12.02 19.42 2.38
N ASN A 55 13.05 18.59 2.48
CA ASN A 55 13.07 17.27 1.84
C ASN A 55 12.06 16.31 2.49
N MET A 56 11.85 16.42 3.81
CA MET A 56 10.82 15.65 4.50
C MET A 56 9.41 16.10 4.09
N VAL A 57 9.17 17.39 3.82
CA VAL A 57 7.88 17.85 3.27
C VAL A 57 7.60 17.19 1.92
N ALA A 58 8.61 17.10 1.04
CA ALA A 58 8.48 16.41 -0.24
C ALA A 58 8.20 14.90 -0.07
N ALA A 59 8.89 14.25 0.89
CA ALA A 59 8.65 12.85 1.22
C ALA A 59 7.25 12.60 1.80
N ILE A 60 6.77 13.45 2.72
CA ILE A 60 5.40 13.42 3.27
C ILE A 60 4.38 13.47 2.13
N LYS A 61 4.53 14.40 1.20
CA LYS A 61 3.66 14.51 0.03
C LYS A 61 3.68 13.24 -0.82
N HIS A 62 4.86 12.68 -1.08
CA HIS A 62 5.01 11.46 -1.87
C HIS A 62 4.24 10.29 -1.25
N TRP A 63 4.46 10.02 0.04
CA TRP A 63 3.80 8.92 0.73
C TRP A 63 2.30 9.16 0.87
N ALA A 64 1.84 10.38 1.12
CA ALA A 64 0.42 10.70 1.19
C ALA A 64 -0.31 10.47 -0.15
N LEU A 65 0.33 10.77 -1.28
CA LEU A 65 -0.19 10.46 -2.61
C LEU A 65 -0.17 8.94 -2.91
N ALA A 66 0.87 8.24 -2.45
CA ALA A 66 1.00 6.80 -2.65
C ALA A 66 -0.05 5.99 -1.86
N CYS A 67 -0.33 6.43 -0.63
CA CYS A 67 -1.29 5.82 0.28
C CYS A 67 -2.72 6.35 0.11
N ASP A 68 -3.03 7.11 -0.94
CA ASP A 68 -4.38 7.61 -1.19
C ASP A 68 -4.97 8.46 -0.03
N VAL A 69 -4.09 9.05 0.78
CA VAL A 69 -4.46 9.98 1.85
C VAL A 69 -4.83 11.33 1.24
N ILE A 70 -4.09 11.72 0.20
CA ILE A 70 -4.40 12.84 -0.67
C ILE A 70 -4.31 12.38 -2.13
N ARG A 71 -4.98 13.08 -3.03
CA ARG A 71 -4.95 12.87 -4.49
C ARG A 71 -4.57 14.17 -5.19
N GLU A 72 -4.08 14.06 -6.42
CA GLU A 72 -4.04 15.24 -7.28
C GLU A 72 -5.46 15.56 -7.72
N HIS A 73 -5.88 16.81 -7.58
CA HIS A 73 -7.22 17.21 -8.01
C HIS A 73 -7.34 17.06 -9.53
N THR A 74 -8.47 16.54 -10.00
CA THR A 74 -8.67 16.20 -11.41
C THR A 74 -8.68 17.43 -12.33
N ASP A 75 -9.41 18.48 -11.94
CA ASP A 75 -9.57 19.69 -12.80
C ASP A 75 -8.68 20.88 -12.41
N LYS A 76 -8.09 20.86 -11.20
CA LYS A 76 -7.39 22.00 -10.61
C LYS A 76 -5.95 21.66 -10.30
N ASN A 77 -5.06 22.64 -10.41
CA ASN A 77 -3.66 22.45 -10.07
C ASN A 77 -3.46 22.46 -8.54
N GLY A 78 -3.71 21.32 -7.91
CA GLY A 78 -3.62 21.19 -6.47
C GLY A 78 -3.81 19.77 -5.99
N PHE A 79 -4.43 19.64 -4.83
CA PHE A 79 -4.67 18.38 -4.13
C PHE A 79 -6.08 18.36 -3.54
N GLU A 80 -6.61 17.15 -3.44
CA GLU A 80 -7.83 16.84 -2.70
C GLU A 80 -7.56 15.72 -1.69
N ILE A 81 -8.45 15.54 -0.72
CA ILE A 81 -8.38 14.42 0.23
C ILE A 81 -8.81 13.12 -0.48
N GLY A 82 -8.03 12.05 -0.32
CA GLY A 82 -8.39 10.74 -0.83
C GLY A 82 -9.29 9.95 0.13
N GLU A 83 -9.89 8.87 -0.35
CA GLU A 83 -10.82 8.05 0.44
C GLU A 83 -10.16 7.46 1.69
N ILE A 84 -8.89 7.05 1.59
CA ILE A 84 -8.11 6.54 2.73
C ILE A 84 -7.78 7.68 3.71
N GLY A 85 -7.61 8.90 3.22
CA GLY A 85 -7.42 10.08 4.06
C GLY A 85 -8.62 10.34 4.96
N TYR A 86 -9.82 10.36 4.37
CA TYR A 86 -11.07 10.47 5.14
C TYR A 86 -11.29 9.27 6.07
N LEU A 87 -11.03 8.05 5.61
CA LEU A 87 -11.19 6.86 6.44
C LEU A 87 -10.37 6.94 7.73
N LEU A 88 -9.09 7.31 7.63
CA LEU A 88 -8.16 7.24 8.76
C LEU A 88 -8.23 8.47 9.66
N PHE A 89 -8.27 9.67 9.06
CA PHE A 89 -7.96 10.91 9.78
C PHE A 89 -9.13 11.87 10.00
N ASP A 90 -10.32 11.58 9.45
CA ASP A 90 -11.48 12.44 9.66
C ASP A 90 -11.76 12.62 11.16
N GLU A 91 -12.08 13.85 11.57
CA GLU A 91 -12.23 14.18 12.98
C GLU A 91 -13.42 13.49 13.63
N LYS A 92 -14.48 13.23 12.85
CA LYS A 92 -15.75 12.66 13.35
C LYS A 92 -15.86 11.17 13.10
N SER A 93 -15.30 10.70 11.98
CA SER A 93 -15.50 9.35 11.45
C SER A 93 -14.20 8.61 11.13
N GLY A 94 -13.05 9.21 11.45
CA GLY A 94 -11.73 8.62 11.28
C GLY A 94 -11.54 7.42 12.20
N VAL A 95 -11.05 6.32 11.65
CA VAL A 95 -10.94 5.03 12.37
C VAL A 95 -9.59 4.82 13.05
N ASP A 96 -8.55 5.55 12.63
CA ASP A 96 -7.20 5.43 13.21
C ASP A 96 -6.35 6.67 12.90
N GLN A 97 -6.58 7.73 13.67
CA GLN A 97 -5.94 9.03 13.42
C GLN A 97 -4.43 9.05 13.73
N TYR A 98 -3.88 8.03 14.39
CA TYR A 98 -2.49 7.97 14.82
C TYR A 98 -1.70 6.81 14.19
N LEU A 99 -2.37 5.98 13.38
CA LEU A 99 -1.81 4.83 12.68
C LEU A 99 -1.26 3.77 13.64
N GLU A 100 -2.01 3.50 14.71
CA GLU A 100 -1.64 2.57 15.77
C GLU A 100 -2.26 1.18 15.57
N SER A 101 -3.26 1.05 14.71
CA SER A 101 -3.88 -0.22 14.39
C SER A 101 -3.03 -1.04 13.40
N GLU A 102 -2.84 -2.33 13.69
CA GLU A 102 -2.26 -3.29 12.75
C GLU A 102 -3.02 -3.29 11.41
N ALA A 103 -4.35 -3.13 11.45
CA ALA A 103 -5.19 -3.03 10.24
C ALA A 103 -4.71 -1.91 9.31
N THR A 104 -4.34 -0.77 9.88
CA THR A 104 -3.79 0.37 9.15
C THR A 104 -2.47 0.01 8.50
N LEU A 105 -1.55 -0.62 9.23
CA LEU A 105 -0.24 -0.97 8.69
C LEU A 105 -0.36 -1.93 7.50
N TRP A 106 -1.22 -2.95 7.62
CA TRP A 106 -1.51 -3.88 6.54
C TRP A 106 -2.21 -3.21 5.34
N LEU A 107 -3.14 -2.30 5.59
CA LEU A 107 -3.77 -1.49 4.55
C LEU A 107 -2.74 -0.64 3.81
N LEU A 108 -1.88 0.08 4.53
CA LEU A 108 -0.83 0.90 3.93
C LEU A 108 0.13 0.04 3.10
N HIS A 109 0.52 -1.14 3.60
CA HIS A 109 1.30 -2.09 2.83
C HIS A 109 0.58 -2.48 1.52
N TRP A 110 -0.71 -2.81 1.55
CA TRP A 110 -1.49 -3.10 0.35
C TRP A 110 -1.49 -1.94 -0.66
N LEU A 111 -1.65 -0.69 -0.19
CA LEU A 111 -1.66 0.48 -1.06
C LEU A 111 -0.30 0.69 -1.74
N LEU A 112 0.80 0.41 -1.03
CA LEU A 112 2.16 0.59 -1.55
C LEU A 112 2.64 -0.58 -2.42
N ALA A 113 2.32 -1.82 -2.04
CA ALA A 113 2.85 -3.04 -2.64
C ALA A 113 1.85 -3.76 -3.57
N GLY A 114 0.54 -3.54 -3.39
CA GLY A 114 -0.53 -4.06 -4.25
C GLY A 114 -0.93 -3.05 -5.32
N ARG A 115 -1.47 -1.88 -4.93
CA ARG A 115 -1.89 -0.83 -5.88
C ARG A 115 -0.72 -0.16 -6.61
N ALA A 116 0.44 -0.09 -5.95
CA ALA A 116 1.68 0.45 -6.50
C ALA A 116 1.62 1.90 -7.02
N ARG A 117 0.75 2.74 -6.44
CA ARG A 117 0.68 4.16 -6.84
C ARG A 117 1.95 4.86 -6.40
N ARG A 118 2.81 5.19 -7.37
CA ARG A 118 4.11 5.87 -7.19
C ARG A 118 5.22 5.04 -6.53
N THR A 119 4.99 3.75 -6.30
CA THR A 119 5.85 2.86 -5.48
C THR A 119 6.26 1.62 -6.25
N ALA A 120 6.77 1.82 -7.48
CA ALA A 120 7.08 0.71 -8.39
C ALA A 120 8.15 -0.23 -7.82
N THR A 121 9.10 0.28 -7.03
CA THR A 121 10.12 -0.53 -6.35
C THR A 121 9.53 -1.42 -5.27
N ILE A 122 8.67 -0.88 -4.40
CA ILE A 122 7.97 -1.68 -3.38
C ILE A 122 7.13 -2.77 -4.08
N TYR A 123 6.35 -2.42 -5.10
CA TYR A 123 5.62 -3.41 -5.88
C TYR A 123 6.53 -4.49 -6.44
N SER A 124 7.69 -4.11 -7.01
CA SER A 124 8.62 -5.06 -7.62
C SER A 124 9.23 -6.01 -6.59
N ILE A 125 9.63 -5.48 -5.43
CA ILE A 125 10.17 -6.27 -4.30
C ILE A 125 9.14 -7.31 -3.85
N TYR A 126 7.90 -6.88 -3.61
CA TYR A 126 6.89 -7.77 -3.04
C TYR A 126 6.23 -8.70 -4.08
N ASN A 127 6.25 -8.36 -5.37
CA ASN A 127 5.60 -9.17 -6.40
C ASN A 127 6.55 -10.02 -7.23
N PHE A 128 7.76 -9.57 -7.54
CA PHE A 128 8.64 -10.31 -8.46
C PHE A 128 9.72 -11.14 -7.74
N ILE A 129 10.10 -10.79 -6.50
CA ILE A 129 11.06 -11.58 -5.73
C ILE A 129 10.38 -12.84 -5.18
N GLN A 130 10.78 -13.99 -5.73
CA GLN A 130 10.24 -15.31 -5.35
C GLN A 130 11.04 -15.95 -4.21
N ASN A 131 12.35 -15.72 -4.16
CA ASN A 131 13.22 -16.30 -3.15
C ASN A 131 12.79 -15.82 -1.75
N GLN A 132 12.93 -16.70 -0.75
CA GLN A 132 12.66 -16.31 0.63
C GLN A 132 13.73 -15.36 1.17
N THR A 133 14.98 -15.53 0.74
CA THR A 133 16.12 -14.69 1.07
C THR A 133 16.68 -14.05 -0.20
N PHE A 134 17.07 -12.78 -0.14
CA PHE A 134 17.60 -12.02 -1.28
C PHE A 134 18.52 -10.88 -0.82
N THR A 135 19.15 -10.21 -1.78
CA THR A 135 20.08 -9.08 -1.58
C THR A 135 19.63 -7.84 -2.36
N GLU A 136 20.11 -6.65 -1.98
CA GLU A 136 19.87 -5.41 -2.76
C GLU A 136 20.31 -5.53 -4.22
N LEU A 137 21.41 -6.25 -4.48
CA LEU A 137 21.94 -6.43 -5.82
C LEU A 137 20.96 -7.23 -6.71
N GLU A 138 20.31 -8.25 -6.16
CA GLU A 138 19.29 -9.02 -6.86
C GLU A 138 18.04 -8.16 -7.14
N VAL A 139 17.63 -7.32 -6.20
CA VAL A 139 16.53 -6.35 -6.42
C VAL A 139 16.90 -5.36 -7.54
N LYS A 140 18.12 -4.82 -7.50
CA LYS A 140 18.61 -3.88 -8.51
C LYS A 140 18.63 -4.53 -9.90
N LYS A 141 19.17 -5.74 -10.00
CA LYS A 141 19.19 -6.50 -11.26
C LYS A 141 17.78 -6.71 -11.80
N LEU A 142 16.87 -7.20 -10.96
CA LEU A 142 15.47 -7.39 -11.30
C LEU A 142 14.82 -6.11 -11.85
N ILE A 143 14.95 -4.98 -11.14
CA ILE A 143 14.32 -3.73 -11.57
C ILE A 143 14.99 -3.17 -12.83
N SER A 144 16.32 -3.28 -12.96
CA SER A 144 17.02 -2.90 -14.19
C SER A 144 16.53 -3.69 -15.39
N ASP A 145 16.36 -5.02 -15.26
CA ASP A 145 15.84 -5.88 -16.33
C ASP A 145 14.40 -5.49 -16.70
N LEU A 146 13.56 -5.15 -15.71
CA LEU A 146 12.19 -4.63 -15.91
C LEU A 146 12.16 -3.20 -16.50
N ALA A 147 13.17 -2.38 -16.26
CA ALA A 147 13.25 -1.01 -16.78
C ALA A 147 13.75 -0.98 -18.23
N LEU A 148 14.66 -1.89 -18.59
CA LEU A 148 15.17 -2.06 -19.96
C LEU A 148 14.05 -2.44 -20.93
N SER A 149 13.09 -3.25 -20.49
CA SER A 149 11.90 -3.58 -21.31
C SER A 149 10.96 -2.38 -21.54
N ASN A 150 11.05 -1.33 -20.72
CA ASN A 150 10.18 -0.14 -20.75
C ASN A 150 10.84 1.14 -21.32
N GLN A 151 12.05 1.05 -21.90
CA GLN A 151 12.77 2.12 -22.62
C GLN A 151 12.94 3.46 -21.90
N LYS A 152 12.93 3.49 -20.56
CA LYS A 152 13.24 4.69 -19.74
C LYS A 152 14.09 4.29 -18.54
N GLY A 153 15.39 4.06 -18.77
CA GLY A 153 16.34 3.81 -17.70
C GLY A 153 16.51 5.03 -16.78
N ARG A 154 16.56 4.78 -15.47
CA ARG A 154 17.02 5.76 -14.47
C ARG A 154 18.50 5.54 -14.21
N SER A 155 19.18 6.52 -13.60
CA SER A 155 20.56 6.31 -13.19
C SER A 155 20.63 5.23 -12.10
N ASP A 156 21.70 4.44 -12.14
CA ASP A 156 22.01 3.40 -11.16
C ASP A 156 21.95 3.90 -9.72
N VAL A 157 22.44 5.12 -9.48
CA VAL A 157 22.41 5.76 -8.16
C VAL A 157 20.98 5.99 -7.67
N THR A 158 20.11 6.54 -8.53
CA THR A 158 18.70 6.79 -8.19
C THR A 158 17.99 5.49 -7.84
N LEU A 159 18.22 4.44 -8.63
CA LEU A 159 17.59 3.13 -8.40
C LEU A 159 18.08 2.50 -7.10
N SER A 160 19.39 2.51 -6.84
CA SER A 160 19.94 2.01 -5.57
C SER A 160 19.35 2.76 -4.37
N THR A 161 19.27 4.09 -4.43
CA THR A 161 18.68 4.90 -3.35
C THR A 161 17.20 4.58 -3.11
N ASP A 162 16.41 4.39 -4.17
CA ASP A 162 15.00 4.03 -4.09
C ASP A 162 14.80 2.63 -3.51
N ILE A 163 15.62 1.65 -3.92
CA ILE A 163 15.62 0.29 -3.35
C ILE A 163 15.92 0.33 -1.86
N THR A 164 17.04 0.94 -1.45
CA THR A 164 17.41 1.02 -0.04
C THR A 164 16.32 1.70 0.78
N THR A 165 15.75 2.81 0.30
CA THR A 165 14.68 3.51 1.03
C THR A 165 13.39 2.67 1.11
N SER A 166 13.03 1.99 0.02
CA SER A 166 11.86 1.12 -0.04
C SER A 166 11.97 -0.03 0.95
N MET A 167 13.13 -0.68 1.04
CA MET A 167 13.33 -1.75 2.02
C MET A 167 13.36 -1.21 3.46
N LYS A 168 14.02 -0.07 3.70
CA LYS A 168 14.01 0.62 5.00
C LYS A 168 12.63 1.06 5.47
N CYS A 169 11.58 0.98 4.66
CA CYS A 169 10.21 1.16 5.16
C CYS A 169 9.74 -0.01 6.02
N TYR A 170 10.33 -1.20 5.89
CA TYR A 170 9.79 -2.47 6.39
C TYR A 170 10.66 -3.18 7.42
N PHE A 171 11.83 -2.62 7.76
CA PHE A 171 12.67 -3.18 8.81
C PHE A 171 13.45 -2.05 9.50
N SER A 172 13.77 -2.30 10.77
CA SER A 172 14.65 -1.45 11.58
C SER A 172 16.03 -2.10 11.67
N SER A 173 17.07 -1.43 11.19
CA SER A 173 18.46 -1.85 11.44
C SER A 173 18.86 -1.41 12.85
N HIS A 174 19.45 -2.29 13.66
CA HIS A 174 19.88 -1.96 15.03
C HIS A 174 20.97 -0.86 15.13
N ASP A 175 21.52 -0.39 14.01
CA ASP A 175 22.71 0.46 13.94
C ASP A 175 22.44 1.96 13.68
N THR A 176 21.18 2.43 13.66
CA THR A 176 20.90 3.87 13.38
C THR A 176 20.73 4.69 14.66
N GLU A 177 21.62 5.66 14.87
CA GLU A 177 21.57 6.66 15.97
C GLU A 177 20.25 7.47 16.01
N ASP A 178 19.56 7.58 14.87
CA ASP A 178 18.20 8.10 14.77
C ASP A 178 17.18 6.96 15.00
N ASN A 179 16.87 6.66 16.26
CA ASN A 179 15.93 5.61 16.73
C ASN A 179 14.45 5.78 16.28
N ILE A 180 14.16 6.38 15.12
CA ILE A 180 12.79 6.48 14.61
C ILE A 180 12.51 5.26 13.74
N GLU A 181 11.76 4.31 14.30
CA GLU A 181 11.28 3.13 13.62
C GLU A 181 10.40 3.49 12.40
N PRO A 182 10.65 2.89 11.22
CA PRO A 182 9.77 3.00 10.07
C PRO A 182 8.36 2.49 10.38
N LEU A 183 7.34 3.14 9.83
CA LEU A 183 5.94 2.82 10.15
C LEU A 183 5.57 1.36 9.84
N LEU A 184 6.10 0.79 8.76
CA LEU A 184 5.77 -0.56 8.33
C LEU A 184 6.75 -1.62 8.85
N ALA A 185 7.66 -1.27 9.77
CA ALA A 185 8.49 -2.29 10.43
C ALA A 185 7.65 -3.22 11.31
N GLY A 186 6.57 -2.71 11.92
CA GLY A 186 5.71 -3.44 12.85
C GLY A 186 5.02 -4.68 12.28
N ILE A 187 4.71 -4.70 10.97
CA ILE A 187 4.07 -5.87 10.33
C ILE A 187 5.02 -7.06 10.18
N GLY A 188 6.33 -6.85 10.35
CA GLY A 188 7.32 -7.92 10.36
C GLY A 188 7.44 -8.71 9.04
N LEU A 189 7.04 -8.15 7.89
CA LEU A 189 7.10 -8.86 6.61
C LEU A 189 8.53 -9.05 6.07
N LEU A 190 9.46 -8.16 6.45
CA LEU A 190 10.83 -8.16 5.98
C LEU A 190 11.79 -8.11 7.18
N SER A 191 12.86 -8.89 7.14
CA SER A 191 13.91 -8.85 8.15
C SER A 191 15.29 -8.83 7.50
N GLU A 192 16.22 -8.07 8.06
CA GLU A 192 17.64 -8.16 7.70
C GLU A 192 18.27 -9.27 8.55
N ILE A 193 18.69 -10.35 7.92
CA ILE A 193 19.27 -11.52 8.62
C ILE A 193 20.79 -11.42 8.76
N SER A 194 21.42 -10.71 7.84
CA SER A 194 22.81 -10.27 7.89
C SER A 194 22.94 -9.01 7.03
N LYS A 195 24.01 -8.23 7.22
CA LYS A 195 24.19 -6.96 6.51
C LYS A 195 24.03 -7.12 5.00
N GLY A 196 23.00 -6.49 4.42
CA GLY A 196 22.71 -6.55 2.98
C GLY A 196 22.01 -7.83 2.50
N GLN A 197 21.58 -8.70 3.42
CA GLN A 197 20.82 -9.91 3.15
C GLN A 197 19.48 -9.88 3.88
N TYR A 198 18.40 -9.98 3.12
CA TYR A 198 17.04 -9.80 3.60
C TYR A 198 16.23 -11.07 3.43
N ARG A 199 15.25 -11.26 4.31
CA ARG A 199 14.33 -12.39 4.31
C ARG A 199 12.88 -11.91 4.38
N PHE A 200 12.03 -12.47 3.52
CA PHE A 200 10.58 -12.36 3.70
C PHE A 200 10.10 -13.35 4.75
N ASN A 201 9.33 -12.85 5.71
CA ASN A 201 8.61 -13.68 6.68
C ASN A 201 7.27 -14.07 6.04
N ARG A 202 7.21 -15.29 5.52
CA ARG A 202 6.02 -15.87 4.87
C ARG A 202 5.22 -16.70 5.88
N GLY A 203 3.91 -16.79 5.69
CA GLY A 203 3.05 -17.65 6.49
C GLY A 203 1.67 -17.04 6.74
N ASN A 204 1.06 -17.34 7.87
CA ASN A 204 -0.33 -16.94 8.18
C ASN A 204 -0.57 -15.43 8.33
N GLN A 205 0.47 -14.66 8.68
CA GLN A 205 0.37 -13.24 9.04
C GLN A 205 -0.76 -12.97 10.04
N TYR A 206 -0.62 -13.48 11.27
CA TYR A 206 -1.71 -13.46 12.26
C TYR A 206 -2.22 -12.04 12.61
N SER A 207 -1.39 -11.00 12.47
CA SER A 207 -1.85 -9.62 12.69
C SER A 207 -2.59 -8.99 11.51
N LEU A 208 -2.62 -9.64 10.34
CA LEU A 208 -3.40 -9.19 9.18
C LEU A 208 -4.90 -9.51 9.40
N PRO A 209 -5.77 -8.49 9.53
CA PRO A 209 -7.21 -8.73 9.69
C PRO A 209 -7.85 -9.30 8.42
N ASP A 210 -8.86 -10.16 8.58
CA ASP A 210 -9.58 -10.76 7.45
C ASP A 210 -10.31 -9.71 6.60
N GLN A 211 -10.77 -8.61 7.21
CA GLN A 211 -11.38 -7.47 6.55
C GLN A 211 -10.40 -6.76 5.61
N VAL A 212 -9.14 -6.58 6.01
CA VAL A 212 -8.10 -5.97 5.17
C VAL A 212 -7.77 -6.89 3.99
N PHE A 213 -7.69 -8.20 4.25
CA PHE A 213 -7.54 -9.20 3.18
C PHE A 213 -8.71 -9.16 2.18
N ALA A 214 -9.95 -9.11 2.67
CA ALA A 214 -11.16 -9.04 1.85
C ALA A 214 -11.22 -7.74 1.03
N PHE A 215 -10.86 -6.60 1.63
CA PHE A 215 -10.71 -5.32 0.92
C PHE A 215 -9.68 -5.45 -0.22
N ALA A 216 -8.50 -5.99 0.07
CA ALA A 216 -7.44 -6.19 -0.90
C ALA A 216 -7.88 -7.11 -2.06
N LEU A 217 -8.60 -8.19 -1.75
CA LEU A 217 -9.16 -9.09 -2.76
C LEU A 217 -10.13 -8.37 -3.70
N LEU A 218 -11.07 -7.59 -3.16
CA LEU A 218 -12.01 -6.82 -3.99
C LEU A 218 -11.31 -5.75 -4.81
N ASP A 219 -10.31 -5.08 -4.22
CA ASP A 219 -9.52 -4.04 -4.87
C ASP A 219 -8.64 -4.60 -6.00
N PHE A 220 -8.05 -5.79 -5.80
CA PHE A 220 -7.34 -6.54 -6.83
C PHE A 220 -8.30 -6.97 -7.95
N TRP A 221 -9.46 -7.52 -7.60
CA TRP A 221 -10.42 -8.01 -8.58
C TRP A 221 -10.94 -6.88 -9.47
N GLU A 222 -11.31 -5.72 -8.90
CA GLU A 222 -11.73 -4.56 -9.69
C GLU A 222 -10.63 -4.11 -10.67
N GLN A 223 -9.37 -4.08 -10.25
CA GLN A 223 -8.26 -3.74 -11.13
C GLN A 223 -8.03 -4.80 -12.21
N TRP A 224 -8.14 -6.08 -11.86
CA TRP A 224 -7.99 -7.19 -12.78
C TRP A 224 -9.10 -7.18 -13.85
N GLU A 225 -10.35 -6.88 -13.48
CA GLU A 225 -11.47 -6.69 -14.44
C GLU A 225 -11.14 -5.57 -15.44
N LEU A 226 -10.64 -4.43 -14.95
CA LEU A 226 -10.26 -3.30 -15.80
C LEU A 226 -9.11 -3.63 -16.76
N ILE A 227 -8.08 -4.36 -16.30
CA ILE A 227 -6.91 -4.69 -17.11
C ILE A 227 -7.23 -5.75 -18.16
N THR A 228 -8.02 -6.76 -17.81
CA THR A 228 -8.35 -7.88 -18.69
C THR A 228 -9.61 -7.63 -19.53
N ASN A 229 -10.30 -6.51 -19.30
CA ASN A 229 -11.56 -6.15 -19.95
C ASN A 229 -12.61 -7.27 -19.85
N THR A 230 -12.75 -7.85 -18.65
CA THR A 230 -13.68 -8.93 -18.34
C THR A 230 -14.71 -8.48 -17.31
N SER A 231 -15.82 -9.21 -17.23
CA SER A 231 -16.90 -9.02 -16.24
C SER A 231 -17.21 -10.33 -15.50
N GLN A 232 -16.22 -11.22 -15.44
CA GLN A 232 -16.37 -12.51 -14.78
C GLN A 232 -16.75 -12.35 -13.31
N LYS A 233 -17.78 -13.09 -12.90
CA LYS A 233 -18.24 -13.13 -11.51
C LYS A 233 -17.46 -14.11 -10.64
N THR A 234 -16.41 -14.73 -11.16
CA THR A 234 -15.56 -15.65 -10.41
C THR A 234 -14.09 -15.31 -10.55
N LEU A 235 -13.31 -15.59 -9.51
CA LEU A 235 -11.86 -15.46 -9.49
C LEU A 235 -11.25 -16.74 -8.92
N SER A 236 -10.31 -17.35 -9.63
CA SER A 236 -9.71 -18.61 -9.21
C SER A 236 -8.77 -18.41 -8.02
N PHE A 237 -8.59 -19.46 -7.21
CA PHE A 237 -7.64 -19.48 -6.11
C PHE A 237 -6.21 -19.13 -6.57
N ASN A 238 -5.78 -19.67 -7.71
CA ASN A 238 -4.45 -19.40 -8.24
C ASN A 238 -4.22 -17.92 -8.55
N LEU A 239 -5.24 -17.20 -9.04
CA LEU A 239 -5.14 -15.76 -9.25
C LEU A 239 -4.99 -15.02 -7.90
N ILE A 240 -5.78 -15.41 -6.90
CA ILE A 240 -5.78 -14.76 -5.57
C ILE A 240 -4.49 -15.03 -4.79
N ALA A 241 -3.95 -16.25 -4.90
CA ALA A 241 -2.79 -16.67 -4.15
C ALA A 241 -1.47 -16.24 -4.80
N HIS A 242 -1.40 -16.30 -6.14
CA HIS A 242 -0.12 -16.32 -6.85
C HIS A 242 0.07 -15.25 -7.90
N ASP A 243 -0.97 -14.58 -8.40
CA ASP A 243 -0.79 -13.60 -9.47
C ASP A 243 -0.06 -12.35 -8.98
N TYR A 244 0.52 -11.57 -9.89
CA TYR A 244 1.16 -10.32 -9.55
C TYR A 244 0.13 -9.29 -9.07
N GLY A 245 0.42 -8.67 -7.93
CA GLY A 245 -0.51 -7.75 -7.25
C GLY A 245 -1.60 -8.46 -6.45
N SER A 246 -1.64 -9.80 -6.43
CA SER A 246 -2.66 -10.55 -5.70
C SER A 246 -2.46 -10.50 -4.17
N PRO A 247 -3.52 -10.63 -3.36
CA PRO A 247 -3.42 -10.63 -1.90
C PRO A 247 -2.44 -11.67 -1.34
N GLY A 248 -2.44 -12.90 -1.86
CA GLY A 248 -1.55 -13.95 -1.38
C GLY A 248 -0.08 -13.59 -1.55
N ARG A 249 0.26 -13.04 -2.72
CA ARG A 249 1.63 -12.64 -3.06
C ARG A 249 2.08 -11.40 -2.29
N VAL A 250 1.24 -10.37 -2.24
CA VAL A 250 1.55 -9.09 -1.59
C VAL A 250 1.76 -9.29 -0.09
N PHE A 251 0.80 -9.95 0.58
CA PHE A 251 0.87 -10.22 2.02
C PHE A 251 1.81 -11.37 2.40
N LYS A 252 2.47 -12.02 1.43
CA LYS A 252 3.38 -13.15 1.67
C LYS A 252 2.71 -14.30 2.42
N LEU A 253 1.45 -14.58 2.07
CA LEU A 253 0.68 -15.69 2.60
C LEU A 253 1.09 -17.00 1.92
N ASP A 254 1.06 -18.11 2.66
CA ASP A 254 1.07 -19.44 2.05
C ASP A 254 -0.34 -19.85 1.58
N GLU A 255 -0.45 -20.92 0.80
CA GLU A 255 -1.73 -21.35 0.25
C GLU A 255 -2.75 -21.77 1.32
N SER A 256 -2.28 -22.31 2.45
CA SER A 256 -3.16 -22.68 3.57
C SER A 256 -3.77 -21.42 4.16
N ALA A 257 -2.95 -20.41 4.44
CA ALA A 257 -3.39 -19.12 4.96
C ALA A 257 -4.40 -18.43 4.03
N VAL A 258 -4.15 -18.45 2.71
CA VAL A 258 -5.12 -17.92 1.73
C VAL A 258 -6.42 -18.72 1.77
N GLY A 259 -6.35 -20.06 1.79
CA GLY A 259 -7.52 -20.94 1.85
C GLY A 259 -8.36 -20.71 3.11
N ASP A 260 -7.70 -20.61 4.28
CA ASP A 260 -8.35 -20.38 5.56
C ASP A 260 -9.08 -19.04 5.59
N ARG A 261 -8.47 -17.97 5.06
CA ARG A 261 -9.12 -16.65 4.95
C ARG A 261 -10.30 -16.68 3.99
N LEU A 262 -10.16 -17.35 2.85
CA LEU A 262 -11.24 -17.51 1.88
C LEU A 262 -12.40 -18.33 2.46
N SER A 263 -12.15 -19.30 3.33
CA SER A 263 -13.23 -20.08 3.97
C SER A 263 -14.19 -19.22 4.80
N ARG A 264 -13.72 -18.09 5.35
CA ARG A 264 -14.52 -17.13 6.14
C ARG A 264 -15.02 -15.93 5.32
N ILE A 265 -14.68 -15.84 4.04
CA ILE A 265 -14.94 -14.62 3.23
C ILE A 265 -16.42 -14.26 3.13
N SER A 266 -17.32 -15.26 3.17
CA SER A 266 -18.76 -15.02 3.11
C SER A 266 -19.24 -14.25 4.34
N GLU A 267 -18.78 -14.63 5.53
CA GLU A 267 -19.13 -13.95 6.78
C GLU A 267 -18.56 -12.53 6.79
N ILE A 268 -17.25 -12.39 6.53
CA ILE A 268 -16.54 -11.11 6.54
C ILE A 268 -17.13 -10.09 5.55
N THR A 269 -17.65 -10.56 4.42
CA THR A 269 -18.19 -9.68 3.38
C THR A 269 -19.71 -9.52 3.40
N ASN A 270 -20.40 -10.06 4.43
CA ASN A 270 -21.87 -10.12 4.50
C ASN A 270 -22.50 -10.77 3.26
N ASN A 271 -21.96 -11.93 2.87
CA ASN A 271 -22.34 -12.70 1.69
C ASN A 271 -22.18 -11.94 0.36
N TYR A 272 -21.28 -10.95 0.28
CA TYR A 272 -20.96 -10.32 -1.01
C TYR A 272 -20.08 -11.24 -1.87
N LEU A 273 -19.11 -11.90 -1.24
CA LEU A 273 -18.25 -12.92 -1.82
C LEU A 273 -18.59 -14.30 -1.25
N GLN A 274 -18.47 -15.33 -2.08
CA GLN A 274 -18.65 -16.71 -1.66
C GLN A 274 -17.47 -17.56 -2.12
N TRP A 275 -16.92 -18.36 -1.21
CA TRP A 275 -15.86 -19.30 -1.50
C TRP A 275 -16.42 -20.67 -1.88
N THR A 276 -15.81 -21.31 -2.88
CA THR A 276 -16.10 -22.69 -3.28
C THR A 276 -14.79 -23.46 -3.37
N ASP A 277 -14.70 -24.55 -2.60
CA ASP A 277 -13.63 -25.54 -2.66
C ASP A 277 -14.28 -26.94 -2.72
N SER A 278 -14.62 -27.37 -3.93
CA SER A 278 -15.27 -28.67 -4.15
C SER A 278 -15.00 -29.20 -5.55
N SER A 279 -14.87 -30.53 -5.67
CA SER A 279 -14.74 -31.22 -6.97
C SER A 279 -13.65 -30.65 -7.88
N GLY A 280 -12.50 -30.25 -7.30
CA GLY A 280 -11.36 -29.69 -8.04
C GLY A 280 -11.50 -28.22 -8.43
N ILE A 281 -12.60 -27.56 -8.07
CA ILE A 281 -12.83 -26.14 -8.30
C ILE A 281 -12.56 -25.38 -7.00
N ARG A 282 -11.59 -24.47 -7.07
CA ARG A 282 -11.18 -23.56 -5.98
C ARG A 282 -11.31 -22.12 -6.47
N GLN A 283 -12.39 -21.43 -6.11
CA GLN A 283 -12.67 -20.08 -6.60
C GLN A 283 -13.55 -19.27 -5.64
N VAL A 284 -13.44 -17.95 -5.75
CA VAL A 284 -14.37 -17.00 -5.14
C VAL A 284 -15.37 -16.55 -6.18
N SER A 285 -16.65 -16.46 -5.80
CA SER A 285 -17.74 -15.90 -6.62
C SER A 285 -18.23 -14.58 -6.02
N ARG A 286 -18.47 -13.58 -6.86
CA ARG A 286 -19.14 -12.32 -6.49
C ARG A 286 -20.64 -12.47 -6.68
N ILE A 287 -21.38 -12.49 -5.59
CA ILE A 287 -22.84 -12.67 -5.58
C ILE A 287 -23.61 -11.41 -5.13
N GLY A 288 -22.96 -10.52 -4.39
CA GLY A 288 -23.58 -9.27 -3.94
C GLY A 288 -23.83 -8.26 -5.05
N THR A 289 -24.73 -7.32 -4.79
CA THR A 289 -25.18 -6.28 -5.74
C THR A 289 -24.68 -4.88 -5.38
N GLU A 290 -24.06 -4.70 -4.22
CA GLU A 290 -23.42 -3.44 -3.83
C GLU A 290 -22.32 -3.05 -4.83
N THR A 291 -22.15 -1.74 -5.02
CA THR A 291 -21.05 -1.21 -5.85
C THR A 291 -19.70 -1.49 -5.18
N TRP A 292 -18.66 -1.65 -5.99
CA TRP A 292 -17.29 -1.89 -5.50
C TRP A 292 -16.85 -0.90 -4.43
N GLY A 293 -17.09 0.40 -4.64
CA GLY A 293 -16.70 1.45 -3.69
C GLY A 293 -17.37 1.29 -2.33
N SER A 294 -18.70 1.11 -2.31
CA SER A 294 -19.45 0.96 -1.06
C SER A 294 -19.05 -0.29 -0.27
N VAL A 295 -18.97 -1.44 -0.94
CA VAL A 295 -18.63 -2.70 -0.26
C VAL A 295 -17.19 -2.71 0.27
N LYS A 296 -16.22 -2.19 -0.51
CA LYS A 296 -14.82 -2.10 -0.09
C LYS A 296 -14.67 -1.25 1.17
N MET A 297 -15.28 -0.07 1.19
CA MET A 297 -15.17 0.84 2.34
C MET A 297 -15.91 0.32 3.57
N ARG A 298 -17.06 -0.35 3.38
CA ARG A 298 -17.80 -1.00 4.47
C ARG A 298 -16.97 -2.11 5.13
N ILE A 299 -16.42 -3.03 4.32
CA ILE A 299 -15.57 -4.11 4.82
C ILE A 299 -14.34 -3.54 5.53
N LEU A 300 -13.68 -2.55 4.92
CA LEU A 300 -12.47 -1.98 5.47
C LEU A 300 -12.70 -1.27 6.81
N ARG A 301 -13.84 -0.58 6.99
CA ARG A 301 -14.20 0.01 8.29
C ARG A 301 -14.37 -1.04 9.38
N GLY A 302 -14.94 -2.20 9.06
CA GLY A 302 -15.06 -3.32 10.00
C GLY A 302 -13.73 -3.94 10.45
N ALA A 303 -12.59 -3.52 9.91
CA ALA A 303 -11.26 -3.90 10.41
C ALA A 303 -10.84 -3.14 11.68
N TYR A 304 -11.62 -2.12 12.08
CA TYR A 304 -11.32 -1.20 13.18
C TYR A 304 -12.39 -1.23 14.30
N GLU A 305 -13.34 -2.16 14.19
CA GLU A 305 -14.40 -2.43 15.17
C GLU A 305 -14.04 -3.68 15.99
#